data_AF-A0A8R2NK18-F1
#
_entry.id   AF-A0A8R2NK18-F1
#
_cell.length_a   1.000
_cell.length_b   1.000
_cell.length_c   1.000
_cell.angle_alpha   90.00
_cell.angle_beta   90.00
_cell.angle_gamma   90.00
#
_symmetry.space_group_name_H-M   'P 1'
#
loop_
_entity.id
_entity.type
_entity.pdbx_description
1 polymer ?
#
loop_
_entity_poly.entity_id
_entity_poly.type
_entity_poly.pdbx_seq_one_letter_code
_entity_poly.pdbx_strand_id
1 'polypeptide(L)'
;MSTELARMSSKSSNEVTRDITLCQKNLQFIEHNLDKQKTSVQKLKYETNKCLQDFEIAQCNHDHPAMVQINMESNIKYFAELIKSLQEKENILKNEIENTQQYLATLPYNNNVTVDELRRIGDMYYKNIIALAGHLYDIHNEVQVLKSRHLSFRREILNDNTNIFQLNQNLSSSNFFTSHPDTTGPNPFLGLTSAALNFGTFGLDQSGVLRNQD
;
A
#
# COMPACT_ATOMS: atom_id res chain seq x y z
N MET A 1 -13.26 49.04 34.40
CA MET A 1 -13.09 47.60 34.05
C MET A 1 -13.89 47.19 32.81
N SER A 2 -15.14 47.62 32.61
CA SER A 2 -15.95 47.21 31.45
C SER A 2 -15.46 47.72 30.08
N THR A 3 -14.74 48.85 30.03
CA THR A 3 -14.20 49.44 28.79
C THR A 3 -12.86 48.82 28.35
N GLU A 4 -12.06 48.31 29.29
CA GLU A 4 -10.80 47.62 29.02
C GLU A 4 -11.05 46.27 28.30
N LEU A 5 -12.05 45.53 28.78
CA LEU A 5 -12.45 44.23 28.24
C LEU A 5 -13.03 44.36 26.81
N ALA A 6 -13.73 45.45 26.51
CA ALA A 6 -14.25 45.75 25.18
C ALA A 6 -13.17 46.17 24.17
N ARG A 7 -11.98 46.58 24.65
CA ARG A 7 -10.81 46.91 23.81
C ARG A 7 -9.92 45.70 23.51
N MET A 8 -10.08 44.59 24.22
CA MET A 8 -9.36 43.36 23.95
C MET A 8 -9.84 42.74 22.62
N SER A 9 -8.95 42.69 21.64
CA SER A 9 -9.25 42.19 20.29
C SER A 9 -9.15 40.67 20.23
N SER A 10 -10.19 40.01 19.72
CA SER A 10 -10.20 38.57 19.45
C SER A 10 -9.47 38.18 18.15
N LYS A 11 -8.89 39.16 17.43
CA LYS A 11 -8.26 38.96 16.13
C LYS A 11 -7.10 37.95 16.17
N SER A 12 -6.21 38.05 17.16
CA SER A 12 -5.10 37.11 17.34
C SER A 12 -5.58 35.70 17.71
N SER A 13 -6.62 35.59 18.54
CA SER A 13 -7.23 34.30 18.89
C SER A 13 -7.88 33.61 17.68
N ASN A 14 -8.54 34.39 16.82
CA ASN A 14 -9.13 33.89 15.58
C ASN A 14 -8.06 33.49 14.54
N GLU A 15 -6.93 34.18 14.52
CA GLU A 15 -5.77 33.85 13.68
C GLU A 15 -5.14 32.53 14.11
N VAL A 16 -4.87 32.37 15.41
CA VAL A 16 -4.38 31.10 15.98
C VAL A 16 -5.35 29.95 15.70
N THR A 17 -6.66 30.19 15.83
CA THR A 17 -7.67 29.17 15.50
C THR A 17 -7.62 28.77 14.03
N ARG A 18 -7.47 29.73 13.11
CA ARG A 18 -7.28 29.44 11.69
C ARG A 18 -6.03 28.62 11.44
N ASP A 19 -4.91 29.03 12.01
CA ASP A 19 -3.63 28.34 11.84
C ASP A 19 -3.68 26.90 12.36
N ILE A 20 -4.33 26.68 13.51
CA ILE A 20 -4.56 25.33 14.04
C ILE A 20 -5.39 24.51 13.04
N THR A 21 -6.50 25.05 12.54
CA THR A 21 -7.34 24.31 11.58
C THR A 21 -6.63 24.03 10.25
N LEU A 22 -5.79 24.95 9.78
CA LEU A 22 -4.96 24.75 8.59
C LEU A 22 -3.91 23.67 8.85
N CYS A 23 -3.23 23.71 9.99
CA CYS A 23 -2.25 22.71 10.40
C CYS A 23 -2.88 21.31 10.48
N GLN A 24 -4.08 21.19 11.07
CA GLN A 24 -4.84 19.93 11.12
C GLN A 24 -5.15 19.39 9.72
N LYS A 25 -5.61 20.25 8.79
CA LYS A 25 -5.87 19.83 7.40
C LYS A 25 -4.60 19.36 6.69
N ASN A 26 -3.49 20.08 6.88
CA ASN A 26 -2.21 19.70 6.31
C ASN A 26 -1.72 18.36 6.88
N LEU A 27 -1.89 18.14 8.18
CA LEU A 27 -1.52 16.88 8.82
C LEU A 27 -2.35 15.70 8.28
N GLN A 28 -3.67 15.85 8.17
CA GLN A 28 -4.55 14.84 7.56
C GLN A 28 -4.16 14.55 6.11
N PHE A 29 -3.78 15.59 5.35
CA PHE A 29 -3.29 15.42 3.99
C PHE A 29 -1.97 14.63 3.96
N ILE A 30 -1.01 14.94 4.84
CA ILE A 30 0.27 14.22 4.93
C ILE A 30 0.03 12.77 5.34
N GLU A 31 -0.82 12.52 6.34
CA GLU A 31 -1.19 11.18 6.80
C GLU A 31 -1.77 10.33 5.67
N HIS A 32 -2.73 10.87 4.92
CA HIS A 32 -3.33 10.19 3.77
C HIS A 32 -2.31 9.86 2.67
N ASN A 33 -1.38 10.78 2.38
CA ASN A 33 -0.32 10.53 1.40
C ASN A 33 0.68 9.49 1.89
N LEU A 34 0.99 9.49 3.19
CA LEU A 34 1.86 8.49 3.80
C LEU A 34 1.24 7.09 3.71
N ASP A 35 -0.06 6.95 3.98
CA ASP A 35 -0.77 5.67 3.86
C ASP A 35 -0.83 5.17 2.41
N LYS A 36 -1.03 6.07 1.45
CA LYS A 36 -0.90 5.74 0.01
C LYS A 36 0.50 5.25 -0.32
N GLN A 37 1.53 5.96 0.13
CA GLN A 37 2.92 5.59 -0.12
C GLN A 37 3.26 4.25 0.52
N LYS A 38 2.80 4.01 1.76
CA LYS A 38 2.95 2.73 2.45
C LYS A 38 2.35 1.58 1.66
N THR A 39 1.14 1.76 1.13
CA THR A 39 0.48 0.77 0.27
C THR A 39 1.27 0.52 -1.03
N SER A 40 1.77 1.59 -1.65
CA SER A 40 2.61 1.50 -2.86
C SER A 40 3.91 0.74 -2.60
N VAL A 41 4.59 1.00 -1.49
CA VAL A 41 5.81 0.29 -1.08
C VAL A 41 5.52 -1.18 -0.80
N GLN A 42 4.42 -1.51 -0.12
CA GLN A 42 4.01 -2.90 0.10
C GLN A 42 3.75 -3.63 -1.22
N LYS A 43 3.07 -2.98 -2.16
CA LYS A 43 2.83 -3.51 -3.50
C LYS A 43 4.15 -3.74 -4.24
N LEU A 44 5.03 -2.76 -4.27
CA LEU A 44 6.34 -2.89 -4.92
C LEU A 44 7.16 -4.03 -4.31
N LYS A 45 7.19 -4.14 -2.98
CA LYS A 45 7.86 -5.24 -2.29
C LYS A 45 7.31 -6.59 -2.74
N TYR A 46 5.99 -6.74 -2.79
CA TYR A 46 5.35 -7.97 -3.27
C TYR A 46 5.73 -8.27 -4.73
N GLU A 47 5.65 -7.28 -5.62
CA GLU A 47 5.99 -7.44 -7.04
C GLU A 47 7.47 -7.77 -7.26
N THR A 48 8.39 -7.14 -6.53
CA THR A 48 9.82 -7.44 -6.59
C THR A 48 10.13 -8.87 -6.12
N ASN A 49 9.52 -9.32 -5.01
CA ASN A 49 9.71 -10.71 -4.55
C ASN A 49 9.15 -11.72 -5.55
N LYS A 50 7.98 -11.43 -6.12
CA LYS A 50 7.41 -12.27 -7.17
C LYS A 50 8.32 -12.34 -8.40
N CYS A 51 8.80 -11.20 -8.88
CA CYS A 51 9.73 -11.14 -10.01
C CYS A 51 11.02 -11.93 -9.76
N LEU A 52 11.56 -11.85 -8.53
CA LEU A 52 12.72 -12.63 -8.14
C LEU A 52 12.44 -14.14 -8.20
N GLN A 53 11.30 -14.57 -7.67
CA GLN A 53 10.87 -15.98 -7.74
C GLN A 53 10.70 -16.45 -9.20
N ASP A 54 10.07 -15.65 -10.04
CA ASP A 54 9.88 -15.93 -11.46
C ASP A 54 11.24 -16.10 -12.16
N PHE A 55 12.22 -15.26 -11.83
CA PHE A 55 13.59 -15.33 -12.33
C PHE A 55 14.33 -16.58 -11.84
N GLU A 56 14.22 -16.92 -10.55
CA GLU A 56 14.83 -18.13 -9.98
C GLU A 56 14.31 -19.41 -10.64
N ILE A 57 13.00 -19.48 -10.91
CA ILE A 57 12.39 -20.61 -11.64
C ILE A 57 12.96 -20.68 -13.06
N ALA A 58 13.03 -19.55 -13.77
CA ALA A 58 13.59 -19.49 -15.12
C ALA A 58 15.06 -19.91 -15.15
N GLN A 59 15.87 -19.42 -14.21
CA GLN A 59 17.28 -19.74 -14.09
C GLN A 59 17.50 -21.21 -13.72
N CYS A 60 16.76 -21.74 -12.73
CA CYS A 60 16.87 -23.14 -12.32
C CYS A 60 16.57 -24.09 -13.50
N ASN A 61 15.53 -23.77 -14.29
CA ASN A 61 15.16 -24.53 -15.48
C ASN A 61 16.21 -24.43 -16.60
N HIS A 62 16.89 -23.29 -16.73
CA HIS A 62 17.96 -23.09 -17.70
C HIS A 62 19.25 -23.82 -17.32
N ASP A 63 19.72 -23.63 -16.08
CA ASP A 63 21.01 -24.13 -15.60
C ASP A 63 20.99 -25.64 -15.31
N HIS A 64 19.81 -26.20 -14.99
CA HIS A 64 19.64 -27.61 -14.62
C HIS A 64 18.53 -28.29 -15.45
N PRO A 65 18.72 -28.50 -16.77
CA PRO A 65 17.69 -29.04 -17.66
C PRO A 65 17.22 -30.45 -17.27
N ALA A 66 18.06 -31.25 -16.62
CA ALA A 66 17.67 -32.56 -16.08
C ALA A 66 16.71 -32.49 -14.88
N MET A 67 16.73 -31.38 -14.12
CA MET A 67 15.84 -31.15 -12.98
C MET A 67 14.47 -30.63 -13.39
N VAL A 68 14.30 -30.15 -14.64
CA VAL A 68 13.03 -29.67 -15.17
C VAL A 68 11.95 -30.76 -15.14
N GLN A 69 12.33 -32.02 -15.40
CA GLN A 69 11.42 -33.16 -15.33
C GLN A 69 10.99 -33.49 -13.89
N ILE A 70 11.86 -33.26 -12.91
CA ILE A 70 11.58 -33.49 -11.49
C ILE A 70 10.67 -32.38 -10.95
N ASN A 71 10.90 -31.14 -11.38
CA ASN A 71 10.14 -29.96 -10.97
C ASN A 71 8.89 -29.71 -11.84
N MET A 72 8.48 -30.66 -12.69
CA MET A 72 7.42 -30.46 -13.68
C MET A 72 6.10 -29.99 -13.06
N GLU A 73 5.67 -30.58 -11.95
CA GLU A 73 4.41 -30.20 -11.28
C GLU A 73 4.44 -28.74 -10.81
N SER A 74 5.55 -28.30 -10.21
CA SER A 74 5.74 -26.92 -9.77
C SER A 74 5.81 -25.95 -10.95
N ASN A 75 6.50 -26.33 -12.03
CA ASN A 75 6.59 -25.53 -13.25
C ASN A 75 5.22 -25.37 -13.93
N ILE A 76 4.44 -26.45 -14.03
CA ILE A 76 3.07 -26.41 -14.57
C ILE A 76 2.19 -25.48 -13.73
N LYS A 77 2.27 -25.57 -12.41
CA LYS A 77 1.53 -24.68 -11.50
C LYS A 77 1.91 -23.22 -11.71
N TYR A 78 3.20 -22.92 -11.82
CA TYR A 78 3.71 -21.58 -12.12
C TYR A 78 3.13 -21.03 -13.43
N PHE A 79 3.22 -21.78 -14.53
CA PHE A 79 2.69 -21.33 -15.82
C PHE A 79 1.16 -21.18 -15.81
N ALA A 80 0.44 -22.04 -15.10
CA ALA A 80 -1.01 -21.91 -14.92
C ALA A 80 -1.37 -20.60 -14.18
N GLU A 81 -0.65 -20.28 -13.11
CA GLU A 81 -0.81 -19.01 -12.38
C GLU A 81 -0.42 -17.79 -13.24
N LEU A 82 0.63 -17.91 -14.06
CA LEU A 82 1.06 -16.88 -15.00
C LEU A 82 -0.03 -16.60 -16.05
N ILE A 83 -0.58 -17.64 -16.69
CA ILE A 83 -1.68 -17.51 -17.65
C ILE A 83 -2.89 -16.84 -17.00
N LYS A 84 -3.27 -17.29 -15.80
CA LYS A 84 -4.38 -16.68 -15.05
C LYS A 84 -4.13 -15.18 -14.80
N SER A 85 -2.91 -14.81 -14.41
CA SER A 85 -2.55 -13.40 -14.18
C SER A 85 -2.57 -12.57 -15.47
N LEU A 86 -2.16 -13.15 -16.61
CA LEU A 86 -2.24 -12.49 -17.90
C LEU A 86 -3.69 -12.26 -18.34
N GLN A 87 -4.57 -13.25 -18.14
CA GLN A 87 -6.00 -13.12 -18.44
C GLN A 87 -6.67 -12.02 -17.59
N GLU A 88 -6.30 -11.93 -16.31
CA GLU A 88 -6.77 -10.85 -15.44
C GLU A 88 -6.32 -9.48 -15.95
N LYS A 89 -5.04 -9.33 -16.31
CA LYS A 89 -4.49 -8.09 -16.89
C LYS A 89 -5.17 -7.72 -18.22
N GLU A 90 -5.44 -8.69 -19.08
CA GLU A 90 -6.17 -8.48 -20.33
C GLU A 90 -7.57 -7.92 -20.06
N ASN A 91 -8.29 -8.48 -19.08
CA ASN A 91 -9.62 -8.00 -18.72
C ASN A 91 -9.61 -6.58 -18.15
N ILE A 92 -8.61 -6.26 -17.30
CA ILE A 92 -8.41 -4.90 -16.79
C ILE A 92 -8.19 -3.92 -17.96
N LEU A 93 -7.30 -4.27 -18.90
CA LEU A 93 -6.98 -3.41 -20.04
C LEU A 93 -8.20 -3.20 -20.95
N LYS A 94 -9.00 -4.25 -21.20
CA LYS A 94 -10.25 -4.13 -21.95
C LYS A 94 -11.21 -3.14 -21.31
N ASN A 95 -11.41 -3.24 -20.00
CA ASN A 95 -12.27 -2.32 -19.25
C ASN A 95 -11.72 -0.89 -19.28
N GLU A 96 -10.41 -0.70 -19.17
CA GLU A 96 -9.79 0.62 -19.26
C GLU A 96 -9.98 1.26 -20.65
N ILE A 97 -9.82 0.47 -21.71
CA ILE A 97 -10.10 0.91 -23.09
C ILE A 97 -11.57 1.29 -23.23
N GLU A 98 -12.50 0.45 -22.77
CA GLU A 98 -13.94 0.71 -22.85
C GLU A 98 -14.33 1.99 -22.09
N ASN A 99 -13.86 2.16 -20.85
CA ASN A 99 -14.11 3.36 -20.06
C ASN A 99 -13.53 4.62 -20.74
N THR A 100 -12.34 4.50 -21.34
CA THR A 100 -11.73 5.62 -22.08
C THR A 100 -12.55 5.97 -23.31
N GLN A 101 -13.04 4.97 -24.05
CA GLN A 101 -13.90 5.17 -25.21
C GLN A 101 -15.23 5.83 -24.82
N GLN A 102 -15.86 5.39 -23.73
CA GLN A 102 -17.07 6.01 -23.19
C GLN A 102 -16.81 7.47 -22.80
N TYR A 103 -15.71 7.75 -22.10
CA TYR A 103 -15.33 9.11 -21.76
C TYR A 103 -15.13 9.99 -23.00
N LEU A 104 -14.39 9.51 -23.99
CA LEU A 104 -14.19 10.22 -25.26
C LEU A 104 -15.50 10.47 -26.02
N ALA A 105 -16.45 9.54 -25.96
CA ALA A 105 -17.78 9.72 -26.54
C ALA A 105 -18.58 10.82 -25.84
N THR A 106 -18.31 11.09 -24.55
CA THR A 106 -18.97 12.18 -23.80
C THR A 106 -18.33 13.55 -23.98
N LEU A 107 -17.06 13.61 -24.43
CA LEU A 107 -16.28 14.85 -24.57
C LEU A 107 -16.93 15.95 -25.44
N PRO A 108 -17.63 15.63 -26.57
CA PRO A 108 -18.28 16.64 -27.40
C PRO A 108 -19.47 17.33 -26.73
N TYR A 109 -20.02 16.72 -25.68
CA TYR A 109 -21.11 17.29 -24.90
C TYR A 109 -20.52 18.19 -23.82
N ASN A 110 -20.60 19.50 -24.02
CA ASN A 110 -20.11 20.48 -23.06
C ASN A 110 -21.00 20.45 -21.80
N ASN A 111 -20.57 19.69 -20.79
CA ASN A 111 -21.31 19.48 -19.54
C ASN A 111 -21.15 20.69 -18.62
N ASN A 112 -21.95 21.73 -18.83
CA ASN A 112 -22.09 22.81 -17.86
C ASN A 112 -22.83 22.29 -16.62
N VAL A 113 -22.09 21.93 -15.57
CA VAL A 113 -22.68 21.49 -14.30
C VAL A 113 -23.36 22.66 -13.61
N THR A 114 -24.67 22.55 -13.42
CA THR A 114 -25.46 23.53 -12.65
C THR A 114 -25.36 23.26 -11.15
N VAL A 115 -25.63 24.29 -10.33
CA VAL A 115 -25.62 24.16 -8.86
C VAL A 115 -26.67 23.15 -8.38
N ASP A 116 -27.83 23.09 -9.04
CA ASP A 116 -28.89 22.13 -8.73
C ASP A 116 -28.51 20.69 -9.07
N GLU A 117 -27.80 20.47 -10.18
CA GLU A 117 -27.24 19.16 -10.53
C GLU A 117 -26.18 18.72 -9.53
N LEU A 118 -25.29 19.63 -9.10
CA LEU A 118 -24.31 19.32 -8.07
C LEU A 118 -24.97 18.92 -6.74
N ARG A 119 -26.03 19.64 -6.34
CA ARG A 119 -26.82 19.28 -5.16
C ARG A 119 -27.44 17.89 -5.32
N ARG A 120 -28.05 17.60 -6.47
CA ARG A 120 -28.63 16.27 -6.76
C ARG A 120 -27.58 15.17 -6.73
N ILE A 121 -26.38 15.40 -7.29
CA ILE A 121 -25.25 14.46 -7.23
C ILE A 121 -24.85 14.22 -5.78
N GLY A 122 -24.76 15.27 -4.96
CA GLY A 122 -24.50 15.16 -3.52
C GLY A 122 -25.53 14.31 -2.79
N ASP A 123 -26.83 14.53 -3.04
CA ASP A 123 -27.92 13.75 -2.45
C ASP A 123 -27.86 12.28 -2.88
N MET A 124 -27.56 12.01 -4.16
CA MET A 124 -27.38 10.65 -4.67
C MET A 124 -26.17 9.95 -4.04
N TYR A 125 -25.06 10.67 -3.90
CA TYR A 125 -23.85 10.17 -3.26
C TYR A 125 -24.08 9.81 -1.79
N TYR A 126 -24.76 10.69 -1.04
CA TYR A 126 -25.12 10.44 0.34
C TYR A 126 -26.02 9.20 0.50
N LYS A 127 -27.07 9.08 -0.34
CA LYS A 127 -27.94 7.89 -0.35
C LYS A 127 -27.17 6.61 -0.67
N ASN A 128 -26.21 6.67 -1.60
CA ASN A 128 -25.38 5.52 -1.95
C ASN A 128 -24.47 5.12 -0.77
N ILE A 129 -23.88 6.09 -0.06
CA ILE A 129 -23.10 5.80 1.16
C ILE A 129 -23.96 5.12 2.22
N ILE A 130 -25.18 5.60 2.46
CA ILE A 130 -26.08 4.96 3.43
C ILE A 130 -26.42 3.54 3.00
N ALA A 131 -26.76 3.33 1.72
CA ALA A 131 -27.07 2.00 1.21
C ALA A 131 -25.87 1.05 1.36
N LEU A 132 -24.66 1.52 1.06
CA LEU A 132 -23.43 0.76 1.22
C LEU A 132 -23.14 0.44 2.69
N ALA A 133 -23.37 1.40 3.61
CA ALA A 133 -23.22 1.18 5.04
C ALA A 133 -24.21 0.12 5.57
N GLY A 134 -25.47 0.15 5.10
CA GLY A 134 -26.46 -0.88 5.40
C GLY A 134 -26.02 -2.25 4.89
N HIS A 135 -25.57 -2.33 3.63
CA HIS A 135 -25.10 -3.59 3.05
C HIS A 135 -23.87 -4.15 3.78
N LEU A 136 -22.90 -3.30 4.12
CA LEU A 136 -21.72 -3.70 4.88
C LEU A 136 -22.09 -4.15 6.30
N TYR A 137 -23.09 -3.50 6.92
CA TYR A 137 -23.63 -3.92 8.21
C TYR A 137 -24.26 -5.30 8.13
N ASP A 138 -25.06 -5.57 7.09
CA ASP A 138 -25.68 -6.87 6.87
C ASP A 138 -24.64 -7.97 6.70
N ILE A 139 -23.62 -7.75 5.85
CA ILE A 139 -22.49 -8.67 5.67
C ILE A 139 -21.74 -8.88 6.99
N HIS A 140 -21.46 -7.80 7.72
CA HIS A 140 -20.79 -7.90 9.02
C HIS A 140 -21.61 -8.76 9.99
N ASN A 141 -22.92 -8.53 10.07
CA ASN A 141 -23.82 -9.31 10.91
C ASN A 141 -23.86 -10.80 10.50
N GLU A 142 -23.92 -11.10 9.20
CA GLU A 142 -23.87 -12.46 8.69
C GLU A 142 -22.56 -13.17 9.09
N VAL A 143 -21.42 -12.48 8.96
CA VAL A 143 -20.11 -12.98 9.40
C VAL A 143 -20.09 -13.23 10.91
N GLN A 144 -20.69 -12.35 11.73
CA GLN A 144 -20.77 -12.56 13.18
C GLN A 144 -21.63 -13.78 13.54
N VAL A 145 -22.77 -13.96 12.88
CA VAL A 145 -23.63 -15.14 13.05
C VAL A 145 -22.87 -16.41 12.66
N LEU A 146 -22.15 -16.40 11.54
CA LEU A 146 -21.36 -17.55 11.09
C LEU A 146 -20.23 -17.89 12.05
N LYS A 147 -19.52 -16.87 12.58
CA LYS A 147 -18.50 -17.05 13.63
C LYS A 147 -19.09 -17.67 14.89
N SER A 148 -20.23 -17.15 15.36
CA SER A 148 -20.93 -17.68 16.53
C SER A 148 -21.33 -19.14 16.33
N ARG A 149 -21.95 -19.47 15.18
CA ARG A 149 -22.31 -20.84 14.82
C ARG A 149 -21.10 -21.78 14.81
N HIS A 150 -19.99 -21.34 14.24
CA HIS A 150 -18.76 -22.12 14.20
C HIS A 150 -18.21 -22.40 15.62
N LEU A 151 -18.19 -21.40 16.50
CA LEU A 151 -17.75 -21.57 17.88
C LEU A 151 -18.69 -22.50 18.66
N SER A 152 -20.01 -22.38 18.50
CA SER A 152 -20.97 -23.30 19.12
C SER A 152 -20.76 -24.74 18.67
N PHE A 153 -20.58 -24.97 17.36
CA PHE A 153 -20.29 -26.30 16.82
C PHE A 153 -19.01 -26.90 17.44
N ARG A 154 -17.94 -26.11 17.56
CA ARG A 154 -16.70 -26.56 18.21
C ARG A 154 -16.89 -26.89 19.69
N ARG A 155 -17.67 -26.08 20.40
CA ARG A 155 -17.96 -26.30 21.81
C ARG A 155 -18.78 -27.57 22.02
N GLU A 156 -19.78 -27.82 21.17
CA GLU A 156 -20.71 -28.95 21.34
C GLU A 156 -20.13 -30.27 20.85
N ILE A 157 -19.45 -30.28 19.70
CA ILE A 157 -18.97 -31.53 19.08
C ILE A 157 -17.53 -31.85 19.46
N LEU A 158 -16.67 -30.83 19.51
CA LEU A 158 -15.23 -31.01 19.77
C LEU A 158 -14.86 -30.72 21.23
N ASN A 159 -15.81 -30.32 22.07
CA ASN A 159 -15.58 -29.84 23.45
C ASN A 159 -14.51 -28.73 23.55
N ASP A 160 -14.29 -28.01 22.46
CA ASP A 160 -13.26 -26.99 22.35
C ASP A 160 -13.89 -25.60 22.50
N ASN A 161 -13.50 -24.89 23.56
CA ASN A 161 -14.01 -23.56 23.92
C ASN A 161 -13.12 -22.41 23.43
N THR A 162 -12.11 -22.71 22.61
CA THR A 162 -11.14 -21.71 22.14
C THR A 162 -11.76 -20.81 21.07
N ASN A 163 -11.74 -19.48 21.31
CA ASN A 163 -12.16 -18.50 20.30
C ASN A 163 -11.03 -18.20 19.31
N ILE A 164 -11.03 -18.88 18.16
CA ILE A 164 -10.05 -18.67 17.09
C ILE A 164 -10.23 -17.37 16.29
N PHE A 165 -11.36 -16.68 16.44
CA PHE A 165 -11.65 -15.44 15.71
C PHE A 165 -11.24 -14.19 16.48
N GLN A 166 -10.79 -14.35 17.72
CA GLN A 166 -10.30 -13.25 18.52
C GLN A 166 -8.96 -12.78 17.93
N LEU A 167 -8.95 -11.56 17.39
CA LEU A 167 -7.71 -10.96 16.88
C LEU A 167 -6.75 -10.77 18.06
N ASN A 168 -5.67 -11.54 18.09
CA ASN A 168 -4.58 -11.34 19.05
C ASN A 168 -3.89 -10.02 18.71
N GLN A 169 -4.38 -8.90 19.27
CA GLN A 169 -3.72 -7.60 19.18
C GLN A 169 -2.33 -7.61 19.86
N ASN A 170 -1.99 -8.68 20.58
CA ASN A 170 -0.68 -8.94 21.20
C ASN A 170 0.38 -9.56 20.27
N LEU A 171 0.22 -9.56 18.94
CA LEU A 171 1.35 -9.85 18.04
C LEU A 171 2.29 -8.65 17.82
N SER A 172 2.12 -7.55 18.57
CA SER A 172 3.06 -6.42 18.56
C SER A 172 4.33 -6.61 19.42
N SER A 173 4.63 -7.83 19.89
CA SER A 173 5.87 -8.14 20.59
C SER A 173 6.55 -9.43 20.10
N SER A 174 6.43 -9.76 18.82
CA SER A 174 7.40 -10.65 18.20
C SER A 174 8.62 -9.81 17.79
N ASN A 175 9.66 -9.83 18.62
CA ASN A 175 10.99 -9.30 18.32
C ASN A 175 11.65 -10.10 17.18
N PHE A 176 11.01 -10.14 16.00
CA PHE A 176 11.49 -10.90 14.83
C PHE A 176 12.71 -10.26 14.16
N PHE A 177 13.24 -9.16 14.72
CA PHE A 177 14.39 -8.42 14.19
C PHE A 177 15.56 -8.25 15.18
N THR A 178 15.63 -8.99 16.30
CA THR A 178 16.79 -8.89 17.23
C THR A 178 17.59 -10.16 17.43
N SER A 179 17.43 -11.19 16.60
CA SER A 179 18.45 -12.24 16.49
C SER A 179 19.35 -11.95 15.30
N HIS A 180 20.52 -11.36 15.56
CA HIS A 180 21.65 -11.45 14.64
C HIS A 180 21.85 -12.94 14.30
N PRO A 181 21.81 -13.34 13.01
CA PRO A 181 22.28 -14.67 12.65
C PRO A 181 23.79 -14.69 12.89
N ASP A 182 24.23 -15.53 13.83
CA ASP A 182 25.64 -15.92 13.95
C ASP A 182 26.09 -16.41 12.57
N THR A 183 26.77 -15.52 11.86
CA THR A 183 27.31 -15.78 10.54
C THR A 183 28.64 -16.50 10.75
N THR A 184 28.57 -17.77 11.15
CA THR A 184 29.73 -18.67 11.08
C THR A 184 29.81 -19.22 9.67
N GLY A 185 30.32 -18.38 8.77
CA GLY A 185 30.66 -18.71 7.40
C GLY A 185 31.60 -17.63 6.85
N PRO A 186 32.57 -17.99 5.97
CA PRO A 186 33.53 -17.01 5.47
C PRO A 186 32.80 -15.94 4.63
N ASN A 187 32.76 -14.71 5.15
CA ASN A 187 32.23 -13.54 4.46
C ASN A 187 33.28 -13.04 3.43
N PRO A 188 32.97 -13.04 2.12
CA PRO A 188 33.92 -12.67 1.08
C PRO A 188 34.16 -11.15 0.93
N PHE A 189 33.58 -10.31 1.80
CA PHE A 189 33.65 -8.85 1.69
C PHE A 189 34.32 -8.12 2.86
N LEU A 190 35.14 -8.81 3.68
CA LEU A 190 35.85 -8.23 4.84
C LEU A 190 36.92 -7.16 4.52
N GLY A 191 37.04 -6.69 3.28
CA GLY A 191 38.08 -5.75 2.84
C GLY A 191 37.62 -4.38 2.34
N LEU A 192 36.32 -4.07 2.33
CA LEU A 192 35.82 -2.77 1.84
C LEU A 192 35.34 -1.89 3.00
N THR A 193 36.28 -1.47 3.85
CA THR A 193 36.04 -0.38 4.79
C THR A 193 36.32 0.96 4.11
N SER A 194 35.26 1.75 3.95
CA SER A 194 35.25 3.22 3.86
C SER A 194 36.01 3.90 2.71
N ALA A 195 35.38 3.93 1.51
CA ALA A 195 35.64 4.98 0.52
C ALA A 195 34.46 5.27 -0.44
N ALA A 196 33.21 4.88 -0.10
CA ALA A 196 32.06 5.05 -0.99
C ALA A 196 30.81 5.65 -0.32
N LEU A 197 31.01 6.43 0.75
CA LEU A 197 29.99 7.36 1.28
C LEU A 197 30.39 8.80 0.95
N ASN A 198 30.74 9.08 -0.31
CA ASN A 198 30.77 10.44 -0.82
C ASN A 198 29.64 10.56 -1.85
N PHE A 199 28.44 10.88 -1.35
CA PHE A 199 27.34 11.38 -2.17
C PHE A 199 27.87 12.60 -2.93
N GLY A 200 27.85 12.54 -4.26
CA GLY A 200 28.31 13.61 -5.14
C GLY A 200 27.60 14.94 -4.86
N THR A 201 28.24 15.79 -4.06
CA THR A 201 28.02 17.23 -4.09
C THR A 201 28.69 17.74 -5.37
N PHE A 202 27.89 18.19 -6.32
CA PHE A 202 28.36 18.95 -7.47
C PHE A 202 28.81 20.32 -6.96
N GLY A 203 30.12 20.49 -6.84
CA GLY A 203 30.78 21.74 -6.45
C GLY A 203 31.90 22.04 -7.43
N LEU A 204 31.71 23.12 -8.19
CA LEU A 204 32.72 23.85 -8.94
C LEU A 204 33.93 24.12 -8.04
N ASP A 205 35.15 23.80 -8.49
CA ASP A 205 36.22 24.80 -8.63
C ASP A 205 37.40 24.25 -9.44
N GLN A 206 38.12 25.22 -9.98
CA GLN A 206 39.05 25.24 -11.07
C GLN A 206 40.49 24.99 -10.61
N SER A 207 41.37 24.79 -11.60
CA SER A 207 42.82 25.11 -11.57
C SER A 207 43.81 24.03 -11.13
N GLY A 208 44.45 23.43 -12.15
CA GLY A 208 45.91 23.44 -12.32
C GLY A 208 46.77 22.59 -11.38
N VAL A 209 47.49 21.62 -11.94
CA VAL A 209 48.93 21.74 -12.22
C VAL A 209 49.43 20.44 -12.84
N LEU A 210 50.00 20.57 -14.03
CA LEU A 210 50.89 19.61 -14.68
C LEU A 210 52.07 19.25 -13.76
N ARG A 211 52.39 17.96 -13.60
CA ARG A 211 53.79 17.54 -13.56
C ARG A 211 53.98 16.08 -13.96
N ASN A 212 54.85 15.92 -14.96
CA ASN A 212 55.39 14.69 -15.51
C ASN A 212 56.24 13.89 -14.50
N GLN A 213 56.32 12.58 -14.74
CA GLN A 213 57.46 11.64 -14.61
C GLN A 213 56.87 10.25 -14.93
N ASP A 214 57.30 9.43 -15.90
CA ASP A 214 58.45 9.40 -16.82
C ASP A 214 57.99 8.83 -18.18
#